data_AF-A0A6P1W940-F1
#
_entry.id   AF-A0A6P1W940-F1
#
_cell.length_a   1.000
_cell.length_b   1.000
_cell.length_c   1.000
_cell.angle_alpha   90.00
_cell.angle_beta   90.00
_cell.angle_gamma   90.00
#
_symmetry.space_group_name_H-M   'P 1'
#
loop_
_entity.id
_entity.type
_entity.pdbx_description
1 polymer ?
#
loop_
_entity_poly.entity_id
_entity_poly.type
_entity_poly.pdbx_seq_one_letter_code
_entity_poly.pdbx_strand_id
1 'polypeptide(L)'
;MTLKRNAMKTMINQLKALFIIGMLFPALFTACTATATTQGPPPTRVEVIPRAPSGRHVWIPGHYVRRGRNYAWVNGYYRVAPARYSAWTPGQWRQTRRGPVWVEGHWR
;
A
#
# COMPACT_ATOMS: atom_id res chain seq x y z
N MET A 1 -38.93 -60.18 -8.79
CA MET A 1 -39.19 -58.71 -8.70
C MET A 1 -38.11 -57.98 -7.87
N THR A 2 -36.86 -58.43 -7.93
CA THR A 2 -35.81 -58.11 -6.93
C THR A 2 -34.58 -57.43 -7.54
N LEU A 3 -34.28 -57.67 -8.83
CA LEU A 3 -33.17 -57.01 -9.55
C LEU A 3 -33.36 -55.49 -9.70
N LYS A 4 -34.58 -55.03 -9.99
CA LYS A 4 -34.89 -53.60 -10.24
C LYS A 4 -34.68 -52.72 -9.01
N ARG A 5 -34.83 -53.29 -7.81
CA ARG A 5 -34.69 -52.60 -6.52
C ARG A 5 -33.23 -52.36 -6.13
N ASN A 6 -32.33 -53.28 -6.48
CA ASN A 6 -30.91 -53.16 -6.17
C ASN A 6 -30.19 -52.20 -7.13
N ALA A 7 -30.55 -52.23 -8.42
CA ALA A 7 -30.05 -51.29 -9.43
C ALA A 7 -30.43 -49.83 -9.13
N MET A 8 -31.63 -49.61 -8.57
CA MET A 8 -32.10 -48.27 -8.20
C MET A 8 -31.35 -47.71 -6.98
N LYS A 9 -30.97 -48.56 -6.02
CA LYS A 9 -30.17 -48.15 -4.85
C LYS A 9 -28.74 -47.79 -5.23
N THR A 10 -28.12 -48.53 -6.14
CA THR A 10 -26.78 -48.19 -6.67
C THR A 10 -26.82 -46.89 -7.45
N MET A 11 -27.81 -46.66 -8.31
CA MET A 11 -27.96 -45.41 -9.07
C MET A 11 -28.09 -44.17 -8.15
N ILE A 12 -28.86 -44.28 -7.07
CA ILE A 12 -29.02 -43.21 -6.07
C ILE A 12 -27.71 -42.93 -5.31
N ASN A 13 -26.91 -43.97 -5.01
CA ASN A 13 -25.61 -43.79 -4.35
C ASN A 13 -24.57 -43.15 -5.28
N GLN A 14 -24.58 -43.46 -6.58
CA GLN A 14 -23.70 -42.81 -7.56
C GLN A 14 -24.07 -41.33 -7.76
N LEU A 15 -25.36 -41.00 -7.75
CA LEU A 15 -25.84 -39.61 -7.86
C LEU A 15 -25.41 -38.75 -6.66
N LYS A 16 -25.40 -39.33 -5.45
CA LYS A 16 -24.91 -38.67 -4.23
C LYS A 16 -23.40 -38.41 -4.26
N ALA A 17 -22.63 -39.38 -4.76
CA ALA A 17 -21.17 -39.25 -4.86
C ALA A 17 -20.76 -38.11 -5.82
N LEU A 18 -21.44 -38.00 -6.96
CA LEU A 18 -21.23 -36.91 -7.93
C LEU A 18 -21.56 -35.52 -7.36
N PHE A 19 -22.59 -35.43 -6.50
CA PHE A 19 -22.96 -34.17 -5.84
C PHE A 19 -21.92 -33.70 -4.80
N ILE A 20 -21.35 -34.64 -4.03
CA ILE A 20 -20.34 -34.33 -3.01
C ILE A 20 -19.02 -33.87 -3.66
N ILE A 21 -18.63 -34.49 -4.78
CA ILE A 21 -17.41 -34.11 -5.53
C ILE A 21 -17.55 -32.71 -6.15
N GLY A 22 -18.73 -32.36 -6.66
CA GLY A 22 -19.01 -31.02 -7.19
C GLY A 22 -19.01 -29.91 -6.14
N MET A 23 -19.34 -30.23 -4.88
CA MET A 23 -19.44 -29.25 -3.79
C MET A 23 -18.09 -28.96 -3.10
N LEU A 24 -17.10 -29.85 -3.23
CA LEU A 24 -15.77 -29.71 -2.64
C LEU A 24 -14.73 -29.00 -3.55
N PHE A 25 -15.05 -28.78 -4.82
CA PHE A 25 -14.10 -28.27 -5.80
C PHE A 25 -13.83 -26.74 -5.82
N PRO A 26 -14.71 -25.82 -5.33
CA PRO A 26 -14.43 -24.38 -5.49
C PRO A 26 -13.48 -23.78 -4.44
N ALA A 27 -13.06 -24.53 -3.41
CA ALA A 27 -12.34 -23.96 -2.26
C ALA A 27 -10.86 -23.59 -2.51
N LEU A 28 -10.29 -23.93 -3.66
CA LEU A 28 -8.87 -23.67 -3.97
C LEU A 28 -8.61 -22.33 -4.67
N PHE A 29 -9.65 -21.58 -5.04
CA PHE A 29 -9.51 -20.28 -5.69
C PHE A 29 -9.62 -19.10 -4.71
N THR A 30 -9.07 -19.23 -3.51
CA THR A 30 -8.79 -18.04 -2.69
C THR A 30 -7.64 -17.29 -3.36
N ALA A 31 -7.99 -16.42 -4.30
CA ALA A 31 -7.05 -15.49 -4.90
C ALA A 31 -6.48 -14.59 -3.80
N CYS A 32 -5.16 -14.62 -3.62
CA CYS A 32 -4.43 -13.61 -2.87
C CYS A 32 -4.61 -12.28 -3.60
N THR A 33 -5.59 -11.48 -3.20
CA THR A 33 -5.72 -10.11 -3.68
C THR A 33 -4.64 -9.28 -3.01
N ALA A 34 -3.45 -9.31 -3.60
CA ALA A 34 -2.46 -8.27 -3.36
C ALA A 34 -3.05 -6.96 -3.93
N THR A 35 -3.84 -6.26 -3.10
CA THR A 35 -4.25 -4.90 -3.40
C THR A 35 -2.99 -4.05 -3.43
N ALA A 36 -2.39 -3.95 -4.61
CA ALA A 36 -1.46 -2.89 -4.93
C ALA A 36 -2.29 -1.61 -4.90
N THR A 37 -2.47 -1.04 -3.71
CA THR A 37 -2.98 0.31 -3.56
C THR A 37 -1.96 1.19 -4.25
N THR A 38 -2.23 1.57 -5.50
CA THR A 38 -1.59 2.70 -6.14
C THR A 38 -2.00 3.92 -5.32
N GLN A 39 -1.33 4.15 -4.19
CA GLN A 39 -1.39 5.41 -3.50
C GLN A 39 -0.83 6.41 -4.52
N GLY A 40 -1.73 7.19 -5.12
CA GLY A 40 -1.33 8.45 -5.75
C GLY A 40 -0.46 9.24 -4.76
N PRO A 41 0.32 10.22 -5.24
CA PRO A 41 1.18 11.02 -4.37
C PRO A 41 0.34 11.47 -3.18
N PRO A 42 0.71 11.10 -1.93
CA PRO A 42 -0.11 11.36 -0.77
C PRO A 42 -0.56 12.82 -0.76
N PRO A 43 -1.82 13.07 -0.36
CA PRO A 43 -2.42 14.39 -0.44
C PRO A 43 -1.49 15.42 0.21
N THR A 44 -1.33 16.57 -0.45
CA THR A 44 -0.56 17.70 0.07
C THR A 44 -1.08 18.01 1.47
N ARG A 45 -0.27 17.74 2.48
CA ARG A 45 -0.61 18.02 3.87
C ARG A 45 -0.48 19.52 4.08
N VAL A 46 -1.53 20.15 4.58
CA VAL A 46 -1.47 21.55 5.01
C VAL A 46 -0.74 21.58 6.34
N GLU A 47 0.41 22.24 6.37
CA GLU A 47 1.16 22.47 7.60
C GLU A 47 0.98 23.92 8.04
N VAL A 48 0.60 24.10 9.32
CA VAL A 48 0.65 25.42 9.93
C VAL A 48 2.10 25.71 10.29
N ILE A 49 2.70 26.70 9.62
CA ILE A 49 4.07 27.11 9.87
C ILE A 49 4.07 28.00 11.13
N PRO A 50 4.68 27.57 12.26
CA PRO A 50 4.77 28.41 13.45
C PRO A 50 5.73 29.58 13.23
N ARG A 51 5.79 30.55 14.13
CA ARG A 51 6.77 31.64 14.02
C ARG A 51 8.19 31.11 14.15
N ALA A 52 9.10 31.59 13.29
CA ALA A 52 10.51 31.21 13.33
C ALA A 52 11.15 31.59 14.67
N PRO A 53 11.94 30.70 15.30
CA PRO A 53 12.65 31.01 16.54
C PRO A 53 13.69 32.12 16.40
N SER A 54 14.34 32.22 15.23
CA SER A 54 15.26 33.32 14.88
C SER A 54 15.44 33.42 13.37
N GLY A 55 16.01 34.53 12.88
CA GLY A 55 16.29 34.73 11.45
C GLY A 55 17.31 33.75 10.84
N ARG A 56 17.95 32.90 11.64
CA ARG A 56 18.87 31.85 11.18
C ARG A 56 18.16 30.52 10.90
N HIS A 57 16.90 30.40 11.31
CA HIS A 57 16.12 29.18 11.13
C HIS A 57 15.38 29.21 9.80
N VAL A 58 15.58 28.14 9.02
CA VAL A 58 14.83 27.88 7.80
C VAL A 58 13.77 26.84 8.10
N TRP A 59 12.56 27.07 7.62
CA TRP A 59 11.48 26.10 7.69
C TRP A 59 11.77 24.95 6.73
N ILE A 60 11.86 23.74 7.27
CA ILE A 60 11.91 22.50 6.51
C ILE A 60 10.47 21.94 6.53
N PRO A 61 9.75 21.94 5.39
CA PRO A 61 8.42 21.35 5.33
C PRO A 61 8.44 19.88 5.68
N GLY A 62 7.30 19.37 6.14
CA GLY A 62 7.11 17.95 6.34
C GLY A 62 7.38 17.18 5.07
N HIS A 63 8.01 16.02 5.25
CA HIS A 63 8.49 15.21 4.15
C HIS A 63 8.41 13.75 4.50
N TYR A 64 8.42 12.92 3.46
CA TYR A 64 8.54 11.49 3.63
C TYR A 64 10.01 11.11 3.85
N VAL A 65 10.23 10.17 4.76
CA VAL A 65 11.51 9.48 4.94
C VAL A 65 11.29 8.00 4.69
N ARG A 66 12.24 7.38 3.99
CA ARG A 66 12.16 5.93 3.73
C ARG A 66 12.46 5.16 5.02
N ARG A 67 11.57 4.24 5.39
CA ARG A 67 11.69 3.34 6.55
C ARG A 67 11.48 1.91 6.06
N GLY A 68 12.58 1.25 5.68
CA GLY A 68 12.54 -0.05 5.03
C GLY A 68 11.85 0.02 3.67
N ARG A 69 10.75 -0.74 3.50
CA ARG A 69 9.94 -0.77 2.27
C ARG A 69 8.86 0.32 2.21
N ASN A 70 8.64 1.05 3.31
CA ASN A 70 7.57 2.04 3.43
C ASN A 70 8.13 3.46 3.53
N TYR A 71 7.25 4.44 3.35
CA TYR A 71 7.54 5.85 3.60
C TYR A 71 6.79 6.31 4.85
N ALA A 72 7.51 6.96 5.77
CA ALA A 72 6.92 7.57 6.96
C ALA A 72 6.92 9.09 6.81
N TRP A 73 5.81 9.73 7.17
CA TRP A 73 5.72 11.19 7.21
C TRP A 73 6.44 11.73 8.45
N VAL A 74 7.24 12.78 8.26
CA VAL A 74 7.84 13.56 9.34
C VAL A 74 7.29 14.98 9.20
N ASN A 75 6.77 15.53 10.30
CA ASN A 75 6.24 16.89 10.33
C ASN A 75 7.34 17.92 10.07
N GLY A 76 6.97 19.05 9.47
CA GLY A 76 7.87 20.17 9.26
C GLY A 76 8.45 20.71 10.57
N TYR A 77 9.67 21.23 10.47
CA TYR A 77 10.40 21.78 11.62
C TYR A 77 11.37 22.88 11.18
N TYR A 78 11.76 23.70 12.15
CA TYR A 78 12.80 24.70 11.95
C TYR A 78 14.19 24.11 12.14
N ARG A 79 15.12 24.43 11.24
CA ARG A 79 16.53 24.07 11.38
C ARG A 79 17.42 25.24 10.99
N VAL A 80 18.54 25.38 11.70
CA VAL A 80 19.60 26.32 11.30
C VAL A 80 20.22 25.83 9.99
N ALA A 81 20.24 26.69 8.97
CA ALA A 81 20.87 26.36 7.70
C ALA A 81 22.38 26.11 7.90
N PRO A 82 22.96 25.04 7.31
CA PRO A 82 24.40 24.83 7.36
C PRO A 82 25.15 25.96 6.65
N ALA A 83 26.43 26.13 7.00
CA ALA A 83 27.28 27.12 6.34
C ALA A 83 27.27 26.89 4.82
N ARG A 84 27.06 27.96 4.04
CA ARG A 84 26.95 28.00 2.56
C ARG A 84 25.55 27.79 1.97
N TYR A 85 24.54 27.47 2.77
CA TYR A 85 23.16 27.33 2.29
C TYR A 85 22.27 28.44 2.83
N SER A 86 21.22 28.78 2.07
CA SER A 86 20.30 29.86 2.40
C SER A 86 18.85 29.39 2.50
N ALA A 87 18.48 28.32 1.78
CA ALA A 87 17.11 27.85 1.73
C ALA A 87 17.03 26.33 1.60
N TRP A 88 15.88 25.79 1.99
CA TRP A 88 15.53 24.40 1.82
C TRP A 88 14.63 24.22 0.60
N THR A 89 14.98 23.29 -0.28
CA THR A 89 14.13 22.86 -1.38
C THR A 89 13.35 21.62 -0.93
N PRO A 90 12.00 21.65 -0.92
CA PRO A 90 11.20 20.51 -0.49
C PRO A 90 11.39 19.30 -1.40
N GLY A 91 11.28 18.10 -0.81
CA GLY A 91 11.22 16.85 -1.56
C GLY A 91 9.93 16.73 -2.35
N GLN A 92 9.92 15.83 -3.34
CA GLN A 92 8.77 15.66 -4.23
C GLN A 92 8.62 14.22 -4.68
N TRP A 93 7.38 13.82 -4.97
CA TRP A 93 7.11 12.55 -5.63
C TRP A 93 7.50 12.63 -7.10
N ARG A 94 8.33 11.69 -7.54
CA ARG A 94 8.69 11.53 -8.95
C ARG A 94 8.13 10.22 -9.48
N GLN A 95 7.45 10.29 -10.62
CA GLN A 95 7.00 9.09 -11.31
C GLN A 95 8.19 8.39 -11.98
N THR A 96 8.25 7.06 -11.87
CA THR A 96 9.26 6.22 -12.53
C THR A 96 8.58 5.03 -13.20
N ARG A 97 9.31 4.33 -14.07
CA ARG A 97 8.82 3.09 -14.70
C ARG A 97 8.47 1.99 -13.71
N ARG A 98 9.00 2.04 -12.48
CA ARG A 98 8.77 1.05 -11.41
C ARG A 98 7.75 1.54 -10.37
N GLY A 99 7.12 2.69 -10.59
CA GLY A 99 6.17 3.32 -9.66
C GLY A 99 6.65 4.67 -9.11
N PRO A 100 5.85 5.33 -8.26
CA PRO A 100 6.19 6.61 -7.64
C PRO A 100 7.31 6.42 -6.61
N VAL A 101 8.32 7.29 -6.66
CA VAL A 101 9.41 7.35 -5.68
C VAL A 101 9.45 8.73 -5.04
N TRP A 102 9.71 8.78 -3.75
CA TRP A 102 9.97 10.04 -3.07
C TRP A 102 11.42 10.47 -3.32
N VAL A 103 11.61 11.69 -3.83
CA VAL A 103 12.91 12.34 -3.94
C VAL A 103 13.06 13.27 -2.74
N GLU A 104 14.09 13.05 -1.94
CA GLU A 104 14.33 13.85 -0.73
C GLU A 104 14.62 15.31 -1.06
N GLY A 105 14.18 16.20 -0.16
CA GLY A 105 14.53 17.60 -0.22
C GLY A 105 16.02 17.81 0.08
N HIS A 106 16.53 18.97 -0.29
CA HIS A 106 17.94 19.30 -0.10
C HIS A 106 18.14 20.79 0.14
N TRP A 107 19.29 21.13 0.70
CA TRP A 107 19.73 22.51 0.88
C TRP A 107 20.19 23.14 -0.44
N ARG A 108 19.90 24.43 -0.63
CA ARG A 108 20.36 25.27 -1.74
C ARG A 108 20.99 26.58 -1.25
#